data_AF-A0A348VQR5-F1
#
_entry.id   AF-A0A348VQR5-F1
#
_cell.length_a   1.000
_cell.length_b   1.000
_cell.length_c   1.000
_cell.angle_alpha   90.00
_cell.angle_beta   90.00
_cell.angle_gamma   90.00
#
_symmetry.space_group_name_H-M   'P 1'
#
loop_
_entity.id
_entity.type
_entity.pdbx_description
1 polymer ?
#
loop_
_entity_poly.entity_id
_entity_poly.type
_entity_poly.pdbx_seq_one_letter_code
_entity_poly.pdbx_strand_id
1 'polypeptide(L)'
;MIILLLKLSFMTGRDDYFRTAEESLAVFAVPAQEMGIHAGAYFCALDAYFTMVKLTVEANPASPLAFSARLLAGPYTSILYGQDQGRVIPCVGTACYSPVETP
;
A
#
# COMPACT_ATOMS: atom_id res chain seq x y z
N MET A 1 8.95 -9.72 -1.55
CA MET A 1 8.29 -10.37 -0.40
C MET A 1 7.77 -9.35 0.61
N ILE A 2 8.61 -8.44 1.11
CA ILE A 2 8.22 -7.42 2.11
C ILE A 2 7.05 -6.52 1.63
N ILE A 3 7.09 -6.03 0.38
CA ILE A 3 5.97 -5.24 -0.20
C ILE A 3 4.63 -5.98 -0.14
N LEU A 4 4.63 -7.32 -0.32
CA LEU A 4 3.40 -8.11 -0.26
C LEU A 4 2.85 -8.19 1.17
N LEU A 5 3.73 -8.31 2.17
CA LEU A 5 3.32 -8.27 3.59
C LEU A 5 2.68 -6.92 3.93
N LEU A 6 3.27 -5.81 3.46
CA LEU A 6 2.67 -4.48 3.63
C LEU A 6 1.29 -4.42 2.97
N LYS A 7 1.17 -4.84 1.70
CA LYS A 7 -0.13 -4.87 0.99
C LYS A 7 -1.18 -5.67 1.76
N LEU A 8 -0.82 -6.88 2.20
CA LEU A 8 -1.72 -7.75 2.98
C LEU A 8 -2.15 -7.09 4.29
N SER A 9 -1.23 -6.45 5.01
CA SER A 9 -1.56 -5.68 6.21
C SER A 9 -2.61 -4.60 5.93
N PHE A 10 -2.39 -3.78 4.90
CA PHE A 10 -3.33 -2.71 4.55
C PHE A 10 -4.69 -3.22 4.05
N MET A 11 -4.73 -4.39 3.39
CA MET A 11 -5.98 -4.99 2.91
C MET A 11 -6.77 -5.68 4.03
N THR A 12 -6.09 -6.29 5.00
CA THR A 12 -6.73 -7.15 6.01
C THR A 12 -6.85 -6.48 7.37
N GLY A 13 -6.14 -5.37 7.61
CA GLY A 13 -6.03 -4.75 8.93
C GLY A 13 -5.25 -5.60 9.94
N ARG A 14 -4.53 -6.62 9.48
CA ARG A 14 -3.80 -7.55 10.33
C ARG A 14 -2.37 -7.07 10.58
N ASP A 15 -2.13 -6.63 11.80
CA ASP A 15 -0.84 -6.10 12.25
C ASP A 15 0.29 -7.14 12.21
N ASP A 16 -0.01 -8.44 12.21
CA ASP A 16 1.05 -9.46 12.11
C ASP A 16 1.79 -9.40 10.77
N TYR A 17 1.11 -9.06 9.68
CA TYR A 17 1.79 -8.85 8.39
C TYR A 17 2.68 -7.60 8.42
N PHE A 18 2.22 -6.51 9.03
CA PHE A 18 3.02 -5.29 9.15
C PHE A 18 4.29 -5.54 9.96
N ARG A 19 4.14 -6.18 11.13
CA ARG A 19 5.27 -6.52 12.00
C ARG A 19 6.27 -7.44 11.31
N THR A 20 5.80 -8.48 10.60
CA THR A 20 6.72 -9.34 9.84
C THR A 20 7.41 -8.58 8.71
N ALA A 21 6.76 -7.59 8.08
CA ALA A 21 7.40 -6.73 7.09
C ALA A 21 8.51 -5.87 7.72
N GLU A 22 8.24 -5.26 8.87
CA GLU A 22 9.18 -4.45 9.64
C GLU A 22 10.39 -5.26 10.12
N GLU A 23 10.16 -6.43 10.71
CA GLU A 23 11.22 -7.35 11.13
C GLU A 23 12.08 -7.79 9.94
N SER A 24 11.46 -8.07 8.79
CA SER A 24 12.18 -8.40 7.57
C SER A 24 13.05 -7.23 7.10
N LEU A 25 12.55 -5.99 7.14
CA LEU A 25 13.34 -4.80 6.79
C LEU A 25 14.53 -4.66 7.74
N ALA A 26 14.35 -4.85 9.05
CA ALA A 26 15.42 -4.79 10.03
C ALA A 26 16.51 -5.84 9.76
N VAL A 27 16.13 -7.09 9.46
CA VAL A 27 17.07 -8.18 9.15
C VAL A 27 17.88 -7.91 7.89
N PHE A 28 17.26 -7.36 6.86
CA PHE A 28 17.91 -7.13 5.56
C PHE A 28 18.65 -5.79 5.45
N ALA A 29 18.59 -4.91 6.46
CA ALA A 29 19.20 -3.58 6.40
C ALA A 29 20.70 -3.60 6.11
N VAL A 30 21.47 -4.41 6.85
CA VAL A 30 22.93 -4.51 6.67
C VAL A 30 23.29 -5.17 5.32
N PRO A 31 22.75 -6.36 4.97
CA PRO A 31 23.00 -6.94 3.64
C PRO A 31 22.64 -6.01 2.49
N ALA A 32 21.54 -5.26 2.60
CA ALA A 32 21.11 -4.33 1.57
C ALA A 32 22.09 -3.17 1.38
N GLN A 33 22.67 -2.67 2.47
CA GLN A 33 23.69 -1.63 2.41
C GLN A 33 24.95 -2.13 1.68
N GLU A 34 25.40 -3.36 1.96
CA GLU A 34 26.56 -3.98 1.30
C GLU A 34 26.32 -4.24 -0.19
N MET A 35 25.10 -4.66 -0.55
CA MET A 35 24.68 -4.87 -1.93
C MET A 35 24.54 -3.56 -2.73
N GLY A 36 24.37 -2.42 -2.06
CA GLY A 36 24.22 -1.11 -2.69
C GLY A 36 23.10 -1.11 -3.73
N ILE A 37 23.42 -0.73 -4.98
CA ILE A 37 22.44 -0.62 -6.08
C ILE A 37 21.72 -1.95 -6.39
N HIS A 38 22.33 -3.08 -6.06
CA HIS A 38 21.73 -4.40 -6.30
C HIS A 38 20.60 -4.74 -5.30
N ALA A 39 20.49 -4.00 -4.19
CA ALA A 39 19.41 -4.14 -3.21
C ALA A 39 18.14 -3.36 -3.58
N GLY A 40 17.90 -3.09 -4.88
CA GLY A 40 16.75 -2.32 -5.33
C GLY A 40 15.41 -2.83 -4.77
N ALA A 41 15.21 -4.14 -4.70
CA ALA A 41 14.00 -4.72 -4.11
C ALA A 41 13.82 -4.41 -2.61
N TYR A 42 14.91 -4.31 -1.85
CA TYR A 42 14.89 -3.89 -0.45
C TYR A 42 14.51 -2.41 -0.35
N PHE A 43 15.15 -1.53 -1.12
CA PHE A 43 14.86 -0.11 -1.08
C PHE A 43 13.44 0.23 -1.55
N CYS A 44 12.92 -0.48 -2.55
CA CYS A 44 11.51 -0.37 -2.92
C CYS A 44 10.58 -0.79 -1.78
N ALA A 45 10.94 -1.84 -1.02
CA ALA A 45 10.15 -2.27 0.12
C ALA A 45 10.22 -1.30 1.31
N LEU A 46 11.39 -0.70 1.53
CA LEU A 46 11.59 0.32 2.55
C LEU A 46 10.81 1.61 2.22
N ASP A 47 10.83 2.03 0.95
CA ASP A 47 9.99 3.13 0.49
C ASP A 47 8.51 2.82 0.72
N ALA A 48 8.05 1.65 0.27
CA ALA A 48 6.69 1.19 0.50
C ALA A 48 6.28 1.18 1.99
N TYR A 49 7.18 0.84 2.91
CA TYR A 49 6.90 0.85 4.34
C TYR A 49 6.47 2.24 4.84
N PHE A 50 7.10 3.30 4.32
CA PHE A 50 6.78 4.68 4.72
C PHE A 50 5.71 5.34 3.86
N THR A 51 5.63 4.99 2.56
CA THR A 51 4.88 5.78 1.57
C THR A 51 3.71 5.03 0.94
N MET A 52 3.48 3.75 1.27
CA MET A 52 2.39 3.00 0.67
C MET A 52 1.03 3.65 0.90
N VAL A 53 0.31 3.85 -0.20
CA VAL A 53 -1.04 4.40 -0.21
C VAL A 53 -2.05 3.26 -0.15
N LYS A 54 -2.94 3.28 0.83
CA LYS A 54 -4.14 2.47 0.86
C LYS A 54 -5.29 3.25 0.24
N LEU A 55 -5.87 2.74 -0.84
CA LEU A 55 -7.11 3.25 -1.43
C LEU A 55 -8.27 2.36 -0.98
N THR A 56 -9.18 2.91 -0.19
CA THR A 56 -10.46 2.26 0.10
C THR A 56 -11.47 2.72 -0.95
N VAL A 57 -11.80 1.85 -1.89
CA VAL A 57 -12.71 2.11 -3.01
C VAL A 57 -14.12 1.74 -2.57
N GLU A 58 -14.88 2.75 -2.19
CA GLU A 58 -16.29 2.69 -1.81
C GLU A 58 -17.13 3.27 -2.96
N ALA A 59 -16.93 2.75 -4.17
CA ALA A 59 -17.60 3.21 -5.38
C ALA A 59 -18.00 2.01 -6.24
N ASN A 60 -19.08 2.13 -7.02
CA ASN A 60 -19.49 1.11 -7.98
C ASN A 60 -18.29 0.66 -8.85
N PRO A 61 -18.01 -0.65 -8.98
CA PRO A 61 -16.87 -1.15 -9.76
C PRO A 61 -16.88 -0.77 -11.25
N ALA A 62 -18.02 -0.40 -11.82
CA ALA A 62 -18.15 0.09 -13.20
C ALA A 62 -18.08 1.62 -13.30
N SER A 63 -18.02 2.36 -12.17
CA SER A 63 -17.95 3.81 -12.18
C SER A 63 -16.60 4.33 -12.71
N PRO A 64 -16.57 5.54 -13.29
CA PRO A 64 -15.33 6.20 -13.67
C PRO A 64 -14.36 6.38 -12.48
N LEU A 65 -14.89 6.68 -11.29
CA LEU A 65 -14.08 6.84 -10.08
C LEU A 65 -13.36 5.55 -9.68
N ALA A 66 -14.06 4.41 -9.67
CA ALA A 66 -13.44 3.11 -9.39
C ALA A 66 -12.46 2.69 -10.51
N PHE A 67 -12.72 3.10 -11.76
CA PHE A 67 -11.78 2.91 -12.86
C PHE A 67 -10.49 3.73 -12.64
N SER A 68 -10.57 5.03 -12.36
CA SER A 68 -9.42 5.88 -12.03
C SER A 68 -8.61 5.30 -10.87
N ALA A 69 -9.28 4.88 -9.78
CA ALA A 69 -8.60 4.28 -8.63
C ALA A 69 -7.83 3.00 -8.98
N ARG A 70 -8.36 2.16 -9.87
CA ARG A 70 -7.67 0.95 -10.35
C ARG A 70 -6.45 1.26 -11.22
N LEU A 71 -6.47 2.36 -11.97
CA LEU A 71 -5.30 2.79 -12.74
C LEU A 71 -4.11 3.17 -11.84
N LEU A 72 -4.37 3.51 -10.58
CA LEU A 72 -3.35 3.77 -9.56
C LEU A 72 -2.79 2.48 -8.93
N ALA A 73 -3.24 1.30 -9.35
CA ALA A 73 -2.70 0.04 -8.87
C ALA A 73 -1.22 -0.07 -9.24
N GLY A 74 -0.36 -0.22 -8.22
CA GLY A 74 1.08 -0.25 -8.40
C GLY A 74 1.80 -0.91 -7.22
N PRO A 75 3.14 -0.92 -7.21
CA PRO A 75 3.94 -1.51 -6.13
C PRO A 75 3.63 -0.88 -4.76
N TYR A 76 3.35 0.42 -4.73
CA TYR A 76 3.14 1.21 -3.52
C TYR A 76 1.67 1.58 -3.27
N THR A 77 0.76 0.89 -3.94
CA THR A 77 -0.68 1.07 -3.74
C THR A 77 -1.30 -0.24 -3.29
N SER A 78 -2.09 -0.17 -2.22
CA SER A 78 -2.96 -1.24 -1.77
C SER A 78 -4.41 -0.82 -1.99
N ILE A 79 -5.22 -1.67 -2.62
CA ILE A 79 -6.62 -1.36 -2.92
C ILE A 79 -7.51 -2.30 -2.10
N LEU A 80 -8.41 -1.70 -1.33
CA LEU A 80 -9.45 -2.36 -0.55
C LEU A 80 -10.81 -1.93 -1.10
N TYR A 81 -11.70 -2.87 -1.40
CA TYR A 81 -13.06 -2.55 -1.84
C TYR A 81 -14.03 -2.57 -0.66
N GLY A 82 -14.90 -1.57 -0.60
CA GLY A 82 -15.94 -1.43 0.42
C GLY A 82 -17.34 -1.32 -0.17
N GLN A 83 -18.31 -0.96 0.67
CA GLN A 83 -19.68 -0.69 0.22
C GLN A 83 -19.72 0.58 -0.63
N ASP A 84 -20.57 0.60 -1.66
CA ASP A 84 -20.70 1.75 -2.55
C ASP A 84 -21.28 2.97 -1.81
N GLN A 85 -20.45 3.99 -1.65
CA GLN A 85 -20.76 5.30 -1.08
C GLN A 85 -20.34 6.42 -2.04
N GLY A 86 -20.03 6.11 -3.30
CA GLY A 86 -19.60 7.07 -4.32
C GLY A 86 -18.26 7.76 -4.04
N ARG A 87 -17.34 7.13 -3.28
CA ARG A 87 -16.09 7.78 -2.85
C ARG A 87 -14.88 6.85 -2.82
N VAL A 88 -13.69 7.44 -2.84
CA VAL A 88 -12.42 6.75 -2.60
C VAL A 88 -11.71 7.43 -1.43
N ILE A 89 -11.27 6.66 -0.44
CA ILE A 89 -10.57 7.18 0.75
C ILE A 89 -9.09 6.79 0.64
N PRO A 90 -8.17 7.75 0.40
CA PRO A 90 -6.74 7.50 0.44
C PRO A 90 -6.21 7.61 1.87
N CYS A 91 -5.35 6.67 2.26
CA CYS A 91 -4.62 6.70 3.52
C CYS A 91 -3.14 6.39 3.28
N VAL A 92 -2.25 6.99 4.09
CA VAL A 92 -0.82 6.67 4.15
C VAL A 92 -0.48 6.41 5.62
N GLY A 93 0.06 5.23 5.90
CA GLY A 93 0.24 4.76 7.28
C GLY A 93 -1.08 4.79 8.06
N THR A 94 -1.11 5.51 9.18
CA THR A 94 -2.28 5.67 10.05
C THR A 94 -3.16 6.89 9.71
N ALA A 95 -2.72 7.73 8.77
CA ALA A 95 -3.43 8.95 8.40
C ALA A 95 -4.28 8.73 7.14
N CYS A 96 -5.54 9.18 7.16
CA CYS A 96 -6.41 9.21 6.00
C CYS A 96 -6.72 10.64 5.59
N TYR A 97 -6.82 10.86 4.29
CA TYR A 97 -7.12 12.15 3.70
C TYR A 97 -8.60 12.26 3.36
N SER A 98 -9.03 13.47 2.98
CA SER A 98 -10.40 13.72 2.53
C SER A 98 -10.79 12.76 1.40
N PRO A 99 -12.03 12.21 1.44
CA PRO A 99 -12.51 11.36 0.37
C PRO A 99 -12.54 12.09 -0.98
N VAL A 100 -12.30 11.33 -2.04
CA VAL A 100 -12.40 11.78 -3.43
C VAL A 100 -13.70 11.23 -4.01
N GLU A 101 -14.54 12.12 -4.52
CA GLU A 101 -15.87 11.79 -5.07
C GLU A 101 -15.95 11.94 -6.60
N THR A 102 -14.91 12.54 -7.20
CA THR A 102 -14.81 12.76 -8.65
C THR A 102 -13.58 12.08 -9.25
N PRO A 103 -13.65 11.59 -10.50
CA PRO A 103 -12.59 10.78 -11.13
C PRO A 103 -11.26 11.49 -11.36
#